data_AF-A0A6I2IC84-F1
#
_entry.id   AF-A0A6I2IC84-F1
#
_cell.length_a   1.000
_cell.length_b   1.000
_cell.length_c   1.000
_cell.angle_alpha   90.00
_cell.angle_beta   90.00
_cell.angle_gamma   90.00
#
_symmetry.space_group_name_H-M   'P 1'
#
loop_
_entity.id
_entity.type
_entity.pdbx_description
1 polymer ?
#
loop_
_entity_poly.entity_id
_entity_poly.type
_entity_poly.pdbx_seq_one_letter_code
_entity_poly.pdbx_strand_id
1 'polypeptide(L)' 'MNSGLIFNHSHHLLKVRGTTSPLDVLNFEGREALSTPFSYAIQFTSTDKAITPATMLMQDASLTLQAPVTQLAGISA' A
#
# COMPACT_ATOMS: atom_id res chain seq x y z
N MET A 1 20.84 9.48 17.73
CA MET A 1 19.64 9.68 16.88
C MET A 1 19.86 8.90 15.61
N ASN A 2 19.34 7.67 15.53
CA ASN A 2 19.50 6.84 14.34
C ASN A 2 18.30 7.11 13.43
N SER A 3 18.44 8.08 12.53
CA SER A 3 17.44 8.31 11.47
C SER A 3 17.57 7.17 10.47
N GLY A 4 17.02 6.02 10.84
CA GLY A 4 16.94 4.85 9.96
C GLY A 4 16.27 5.28 8.67
N LEU A 5 17.00 5.15 7.56
CA LEU A 5 16.49 5.39 6.22
C LEU A 5 15.20 4.56 6.06
N ILE A 6 14.05 5.23 6.03
CA ILE A 6 12.79 4.56 5.68
C ILE A 6 12.86 4.38 4.17
N PHE A 7 13.15 3.16 3.74
CA PHE A 7 13.11 2.77 2.35
C PHE A 7 11.64 2.67 1.90
N ASN A 8 11.04 3.80 1.54
CA ASN A 8 9.72 3.85 0.93
C ASN A 8 9.86 3.52 -0.55
N HIS A 9 9.53 2.29 -0.92
CA HIS A 9 9.43 1.86 -2.32
C HIS A 9 7.98 1.94 -2.85
N SER A 10 7.04 2.42 -2.02
CA SER A 10 5.61 2.37 -2.27
C SER A 10 5.12 3.54 -3.08
N HIS A 11 4.98 3.32 -4.38
CA HIS A 11 4.13 4.15 -5.24
C HIS A 11 2.63 3.83 -5.10
N HIS A 12 2.27 2.79 -4.34
CA HIS A 12 0.89 2.35 -4.19
C HIS A 12 0.49 2.34 -2.72
N LEU A 13 -0.76 2.68 -2.44
CA LEU A 13 -1.24 2.84 -1.07
C LEU A 13 -2.10 1.65 -0.68
N LEU A 14 -1.79 1.06 0.48
CA LEU A 14 -2.66 0.10 1.15
C LEU A 14 -3.30 0.76 2.37
N LYS A 15 -4.62 0.70 2.46
CA LYS A 15 -5.37 1.09 3.66
C LYS A 15 -6.24 -0.06 4.13
N VAL A 16 -6.27 -0.27 5.44
CA VAL A 16 -7.15 -1.23 6.11
C VAL A 16 -7.96 -0.46 7.15
N ARG A 17 -9.28 -0.56 7.09
CA ARG A 17 -10.18 0.17 7.99
C ARG A 17 -9.87 -0.17 9.45
N GLY A 18 -9.78 0.86 10.29
CA GLY A 18 -9.51 0.70 11.73
C GLY A 18 -8.04 0.43 12.10
N THR A 19 -7.14 0.31 11.12
CA THR A 19 -5.70 0.19 11.37
C THR A 19 -5.04 1.56 11.35
N THR A 20 -4.26 1.88 12.38
CA THR A 20 -3.39 3.08 12.44
C THR A 20 -1.94 2.78 12.13
N SER A 21 -1.59 1.50 12.00
CA SER A 21 -0.25 1.03 11.66
C SER A 21 0.14 1.52 10.26
N PRO A 22 1.37 2.03 10.06
CA PRO A 22 1.82 2.47 8.74
C PRO A 22 2.07 1.24 7.85
N LEU A 23 1.42 1.16 6.69
CA LEU A 23 1.55 0.05 5.75
C LEU A 23 2.24 0.53 4.47
N ASP A 24 3.40 -0.05 4.17
CA ASP A 24 4.22 0.27 3.01
C ASP A 24 4.19 -0.92 2.05
N VAL A 25 3.61 -0.76 0.86
CA VAL A 25 3.45 -1.83 -0.14
C VAL A 25 4.79 -2.20 -0.77
N LEU A 26 5.22 -3.44 -0.55
CA LEU A 26 6.46 -3.97 -1.13
C LEU A 26 6.23 -4.61 -2.50
N ASN A 27 5.17 -5.41 -2.63
CA ASN A 27 4.82 -6.11 -3.86
C ASN A 27 3.33 -6.48 -3.87
N PHE A 28 2.73 -6.68 -5.04
CA PHE A 28 1.39 -7.25 -5.16
C PHE A 28 1.19 -8.06 -6.44
N GLU A 29 0.34 -9.09 -6.38
CA GLU A 29 -0.15 -9.84 -7.54
C GLU A 29 -1.68 -9.73 -7.57
N GLY A 30 -2.23 -9.28 -8.70
CA GLY A 30 -3.67 -9.17 -8.92
C GLY A 30 -4.19 -10.20 -9.91
N ARG A 31 -5.35 -10.79 -9.63
CA ARG A 31 -6.09 -11.65 -10.56
C ARG A 31 -7.48 -11.08 -10.75
N GLU A 32 -7.78 -10.70 -11.99
CA GLU A 32 -9.05 -10.10 -12.38
C GLU A 32 -9.52 -10.70 -13.71
N ALA A 33 -10.81 -11.04 -13.79
CA ALA A 33 -11.46 -11.44 -15.03
C ALA A 33 -12.95 -11.09 -14.97
N LEU A 34 -13.57 -10.93 -16.14
CA LEU A 34 -14.99 -10.59 -16.24
C LEU A 34 -15.87 -11.63 -15.54
N SER A 35 -16.86 -11.15 -14.79
CA SER A 35 -17.81 -11.99 -14.05
C SER A 35 -17.17 -12.93 -13.01
N THR A 36 -15.96 -12.62 -12.57
CA THR A 36 -15.29 -13.30 -11.46
C THR A 36 -14.92 -12.28 -10.37
N PRO A 37 -14.92 -12.67 -9.09
CA PRO A 37 -14.37 -11.83 -8.04
C PRO A 37 -12.88 -11.58 -8.28
N PHE A 38 -12.43 -10.34 -8.08
CA PHE A 38 -11.01 -10.02 -8.08
C PHE A 38 -10.32 -10.58 -6.83
N SER A 39 -9.02 -10.81 -6.92
CA SER A 39 -8.17 -11.19 -5.78
C SER A 39 -6.80 -10.55 -5.88
N TYR A 40 -6.34 -9.95 -4.78
CA TYR A 40 -5.01 -9.35 -4.68
C TYR A 40 -4.23 -9.97 -3.52
N ALA A 41 -3.04 -10.49 -3.81
CA ALA A 41 -2.05 -10.85 -2.81
C ALA A 41 -1.08 -9.69 -2.63
N ILE A 42 -1.09 -9.04 -1.47
CA ILE A 42 -0.30 -7.82 -1.21
C ILE A 42 0.71 -8.12 -0.10
N GLN A 43 1.99 -7.93 -0.41
CA GLN A 43 3.07 -7.93 0.57
C GLN A 43 3.34 -6.50 0.98
N PHE A 44 3.34 -6.24 2.29
CA PHE A 44 3.63 -4.93 2.84
C PHE A 44 4.63 -5.05 3.99
N THR A 45 5.31 -3.96 4.27
CA THR A 45 6.12 -3.78 5.48
C THR A 45 5.48 -2.76 6.40
N SER A 46 5.81 -2.82 7.68
CA SER A 46 5.38 -1.84 8.67
C SER A 46 6.49 -1.64 9.70
N THR A 47 6.62 -0.41 10.19
CA THR A 47 7.44 -0.14 11.38
C THR A 47 6.73 -0.61 12.66
N ASP A 48 5.41 -0.79 12.62
CA ASP A 48 4.64 -1.40 13.68
C ASP A 48 4.74 -2.93 13.61
N LYS A 49 5.37 -3.52 14.62
CA LYS A 49 5.58 -4.97 14.73
C LYS A 49 4.45 -5.70 15.47
N ALA A 50 3.46 -4.97 15.98
CA ALA A 50 2.39 -5.51 16.82
C ALA A 50 1.04 -5.62 16.09
N ILE A 51 1.05 -5.59 14.75
CA ILE A 51 -0.14 -5.83 13.93
C ILE A 51 -0.67 -7.24 14.22
N THR A 52 -1.92 -7.32 14.66
CA THR A 52 -2.57 -8.61 14.98
C THR A 52 -3.50 -9.06 13.85
N PRO A 53 -3.84 -10.36 13.76
CA PRO A 53 -4.82 -10.81 12.79
C PRO A 53 -6.18 -10.12 12.94
N ALA A 54 -6.61 -9.80 14.16
CA ALA A 54 -7.91 -9.17 14.42
C ALA A 54 -8.02 -7.75 13.82
N THR A 55 -6.91 -7.02 13.69
CA THR A 55 -6.90 -5.68 13.08
C THR A 55 -6.91 -5.73 11.55
N MET A 56 -6.64 -6.88 10.95
CA MET A 56 -6.49 -7.05 9.50
C MET A 56 -7.62 -7.88 8.87
N LEU A 57 -8.01 -8.99 9.51
CA LEU A 57 -8.97 -9.93 8.95
C LEU A 57 -10.40 -9.36 8.99
N MET A 58 -11.15 -9.62 7.93
CA MET A 58 -12.54 -9.16 7.76
C MET A 58 -12.73 -7.64 7.86
N GLN A 59 -11.65 -6.87 7.66
CA GLN A 59 -11.72 -5.42 7.55
C GLN A 59 -11.77 -5.00 6.08
N ASP A 60 -12.58 -3.98 5.81
CA ASP A 60 -12.57 -3.33 4.50
C ASP A 60 -11.17 -2.78 4.23
N ALA A 61 -10.64 -3.07 3.04
CA ALA A 61 -9.33 -2.63 2.62
C ALA A 61 -9.39 -2.05 1.21
N SER A 62 -8.49 -1.10 0.93
CA SER A 62 -8.33 -0.52 -0.40
C SER A 62 -6.86 -0.53 -0.80
N LEU A 63 -6.59 -0.99 -2.02
CA LEU A 63 -5.34 -0.79 -2.73
C LEU A 63 -5.53 0.34 -3.75
N THR A 64 -4.71 1.38 -3.67
CA THR A 64 -4.69 2.48 -4.65
C THR A 64 -3.43 2.40 -5.49
N LEU A 65 -3.60 2.07 -6.77
CA LEU A 65 -2.56 2.17 -7.77
C LEU A 65 -2.41 3.64 -8.19
N GLN A 66 -1.41 4.33 -7.63
CA GLN A 66 -1.13 5.70 -8.03
C GLN A 66 -0.43 5.71 -9.39
N ALA A 67 -0.93 6.54 -10.30
CA ALA A 67 -0.20 6.85 -11.52
C ALA A 67 1.11 7.58 -11.15
N PRO A 68 2.18 7.42 -11.95
CA PRO A 68 3.35 8.28 -11.82
C PRO A 68 2.89 9.74 -11.85
N VAL A 69 3.35 10.53 -10.88
CA VAL A 69 3.31 11.98 -11.02
C VAL A 69 4.27 12.32 -12.15
N THR A 70 3.74 12.50 -13.36
CA THR A 70 4.49 13.12 -14.44
C THR A 70 4.77 14.55 -14.01
N GLN A 71 5.91 14.77 -13.35
CA GLN A 71 6.45 16.10 -13.23
C GLN A 71 6.81 16.52 -14.65
N LEU A 72 5.92 17.31 -15.28
CA LEU A 72 6.23 18.02 -16.51
C LEU A 72 7.43 18.91 -16.20
N ALA A 73 8.62 18.40 -16.46
CA ALA A 73 9.85 19.16 -16.39
C ALA A 73 9.75 20.28 -17.44
N GLY A 74 9.45 21.50 -17.00
CA GLY A 74 9.79 22.69 -17.77
C GLY A 74 8.73 23.77 -18.03
N ILE A 75 7.66 23.92 -17.25
CA ILE A 75 6.91 25.20 -17.26
C ILE A 75 6.88 25.85 -15.88
N SER A 76 7.94 26.59 -15.59
CA SER A 76 7.83 27.74 -14.69
C SER A 76 7.04 28.82 -15.44
N ALA A 77 5.89 29.21 -14.91
CA ALA A 77 5.26 30.49 -15.25
C ALA A 77 5.88 31.60 -14.38
#